data_AF-A0A1G7H7A3-F1
#
_entry.id   AF-A0A1G7H7A3-F1
#
_cell.length_a   1.000
_cell.length_b   1.000
_cell.length_c   1.000
_cell.angle_alpha   90.00
_cell.angle_beta   90.00
_cell.angle_gamma   90.00
#
_symmetry.space_group_name_H-M   'P 1'
#
loop_
_entity.id
_entity.type
_entity.pdbx_description
1 polymer ?
#
loop_
_entity_poly.entity_id
_entity_poly.type
_entity_poly.pdbx_seq_one_letter_code
_entity_poly.pdbx_strand_id
1 'polypeptide(L)'
;MRQDLQRIRTLTASTSPCVAAIAESEGMVPMLAAAWTEMTLRQPYGSQTIREVLDRAAVTANRRGDSSAAARYQSALRDFDRSFEAR
;
A
#
# COMPACT_ATOMS: atom_id res chain seq x y z
N MET A 1 -16.39 -3.55 -12.32
CA MET A 1 -16.13 -4.98 -12.03
C MET A 1 -14.90 -5.54 -12.75
N ARG A 2 -14.81 -5.58 -14.09
CA ARG A 2 -13.64 -6.19 -14.78
C ARG A 2 -12.34 -5.36 -14.67
N GLN A 3 -12.45 -4.03 -14.64
CA GLN A 3 -11.32 -3.11 -14.45
C GLN A 3 -10.80 -3.08 -13.01
N ASP A 4 -11.69 -3.21 -12.01
CA ASP A 4 -11.32 -3.30 -10.59
C ASP A 4 -10.43 -4.51 -10.29
N LEU A 5 -10.75 -5.67 -10.88
CA LEU A 5 -9.97 -6.91 -10.72
C LEU A 5 -8.56 -6.83 -11.31
N GLN A 6 -8.38 -6.13 -12.44
CA GLN A 6 -7.05 -5.94 -13.02
C GLN A 6 -6.21 -4.96 -12.20
N ARG A 7 -6.82 -3.87 -11.69
CA ARG A 7 -6.14 -2.94 -10.76
C ARG A 7 -5.69 -3.64 -9.48
N ILE A 8 -6.58 -4.43 -8.86
CA ILE A 8 -6.24 -5.20 -7.66
C ILE A 8 -5.04 -6.11 -7.96
N ARG A 9 -5.05 -6.85 -9.08
CA ARG A 9 -3.91 -7.72 -9.46
C ARG A 9 -2.60 -6.96 -9.67
N THR A 10 -2.62 -5.77 -10.27
CA THR A 10 -1.41 -4.95 -10.44
C THR A 10 -0.89 -4.40 -9.11
N LEU A 11 -1.80 -3.98 -8.22
CA LEU A 11 -1.45 -3.44 -6.91
C LEU A 11 -1.00 -4.51 -5.91
N THR A 12 -1.49 -5.74 -6.05
CA THR A 12 -1.15 -6.87 -5.18
C THR A 12 -0.02 -7.72 -5.71
N ALA A 13 0.56 -7.36 -6.86
CA ALA A 13 1.81 -7.94 -7.30
C ALA A 13 2.86 -7.73 -6.19
N SER A 14 3.60 -8.78 -5.85
CA SER A 14 4.64 -8.72 -4.81
C SER A 14 5.73 -7.68 -5.08
N THR A 15 5.84 -7.25 -6.34
CA THR A 15 6.75 -6.22 -6.82
C THR A 15 6.16 -4.81 -6.79
N SER A 16 4.91 -4.63 -6.34
CA SER A 16 4.30 -3.30 -6.29
C SER A 16 4.96 -2.46 -5.17
N PRO A 17 5.18 -1.15 -5.41
CA PRO A 17 5.70 -0.25 -4.37
C PRO A 17 4.81 -0.23 -3.11
N CYS A 18 3.50 -0.42 -3.28
CA CYS A 18 2.54 -0.53 -2.19
C CYS A 18 2.82 -1.77 -1.32
N VAL A 19 2.96 -2.95 -1.92
CA VAL A 19 3.22 -4.19 -1.19
C VAL A 19 4.59 -4.15 -0.51
N ALA A 20 5.61 -3.59 -1.16
CA ALA A 20 6.93 -3.43 -0.57
C ALA A 20 6.90 -2.49 0.66
N ALA A 21 6.17 -1.37 0.56
CA ALA A 21 5.99 -0.44 1.66
C ALA A 21 5.26 -1.08 2.86
N ILE A 22 4.19 -1.83 2.62
CA ILE A 22 3.45 -2.56 3.66
C ILE A 22 4.31 -3.65 4.30
N ALA A 23 5.08 -4.39 3.49
CA ALA A 23 5.98 -5.43 3.99
C ALA A 23 7.01 -4.84 4.96
N GLU A 24 7.65 -3.73 4.57
CA GLU A 24 8.63 -3.03 5.38
C GLU A 24 8.01 -2.40 6.64
N SER A 25 6.84 -1.76 6.53
CA SER A 25 6.21 -1.06 7.65
C SER A 25 5.63 -2.00 8.71
N GLU A 26 5.00 -3.09 8.27
CA GLU A 26 4.34 -4.05 9.16
C GLU A 26 5.24 -5.23 9.55
N GLY A 27 6.50 -5.25 9.10
CA GLY A 27 7.43 -6.36 9.38
C GLY A 27 6.99 -7.69 8.77
N MET A 28 6.30 -7.64 7.62
CA MET A 28 5.80 -8.82 6.92
C MET A 28 6.76 -9.26 5.81
N VAL A 29 6.75 -10.55 5.49
CA VAL A 29 7.37 -11.01 4.23
C VAL A 29 6.55 -10.53 3.03
N PRO A 30 7.16 -10.22 1.87
CA PRO A 30 6.45 -9.64 0.72
C PRO A 30 5.23 -10.45 0.25
N MET A 31 5.29 -11.77 0.34
CA MET A 31 4.17 -12.65 -0.04
C MET A 31 2.97 -12.51 0.91
N LEU A 32 3.21 -12.30 2.21
CA LEU A 32 2.16 -12.08 3.19
C LEU A 32 1.55 -10.68 3.03
N ALA A 33 2.39 -9.66 2.79
CA ALA A 33 1.92 -8.31 2.50
C ALA A 33 1.05 -8.26 1.22
N ALA A 34 1.45 -9.00 0.17
CA ALA A 34 0.66 -9.14 -1.04
C ALA A 34 -0.72 -9.76 -0.77
N ALA A 35 -0.76 -10.90 -0.08
CA ALA A 35 -1.99 -11.60 0.26
C ALA A 35 -2.91 -10.74 1.15
N TRP A 36 -2.35 -10.07 2.16
CA TRP A 36 -3.09 -9.14 3.01
C TRP A 36 -3.66 -7.97 2.20
N THR A 37 -2.86 -7.36 1.33
CA THR A 37 -3.31 -6.26 0.46
C THR A 37 -4.47 -6.70 -0.42
N GLU A 38 -4.39 -7.90 -1.01
CA GLU A 38 -5.45 -8.45 -1.86
C GLU A 38 -6.73 -8.74 -1.09
N MET A 39 -6.62 -9.32 0.11
CA MET A 39 -7.77 -9.57 0.99
C MET A 39 -8.41 -8.27 1.46
N THR A 40 -7.60 -7.28 1.85
CA THR A 40 -8.07 -5.98 2.33
C THR A 40 -8.79 -5.22 1.22
N LEU A 41 -8.25 -5.18 0.00
CA LEU A 41 -8.88 -4.51 -1.14
C LEU A 41 -10.24 -5.11 -1.56
N ARG A 42 -10.53 -6.36 -1.16
CA ARG A 42 -11.85 -6.99 -1.38
C ARG A 42 -12.89 -6.61 -0.33
N GLN A 43 -12.47 -6.02 0.79
CA GLN A 43 -13.38 -5.60 1.86
C GLN A 43 -14.00 -4.23 1.55
N PRO A 44 -15.19 -3.94 2.09
CA PRO A 44 -15.70 -2.57 2.15
C PRO A 44 -14.65 -1.66 2.80
N TYR A 45 -14.38 -0.51 2.18
CA TYR A 45 -13.37 0.45 2.64
C TYR A 45 -11.92 -0.05 2.60
N GLY A 46 -11.64 -1.17 1.92
CA GLY A 46 -10.30 -1.73 1.81
C GLY A 46 -9.24 -0.75 1.31
N SER A 47 -9.59 0.07 0.31
CA SER A 47 -8.68 1.11 -0.18
C SER A 47 -8.33 2.17 0.87
N GLN A 48 -9.29 2.53 1.73
CA GLN A 48 -9.06 3.45 2.84
C GLN A 48 -8.12 2.82 3.87
N THR A 49 -8.30 1.54 4.21
CA THR A 49 -7.41 0.83 5.13
C THR A 49 -5.97 0.79 4.63
N ILE A 50 -5.75 0.51 3.33
CA ILE A 50 -4.39 0.53 2.75
C ILE A 50 -3.78 1.93 2.85
N ARG A 51 -4.56 2.97 2.53
CA ARG A 51 -4.13 4.37 2.65
C ARG A 51 -3.72 4.74 4.07
N GLU A 52 -4.53 4.37 5.06
CA GLU A 52 -4.24 4.62 6.48
C GLU A 52 -2.96 3.92 6.95
N VAL A 53 -2.71 2.69 6.48
CA VAL A 53 -1.47 1.96 6.79
C VAL A 53 -0.25 2.67 6.23
N LEU A 54 -0.29 3.07 4.95
CA LEU A 54 0.83 3.76 4.29
C LEU A 54 1.09 5.15 4.91
N ASP A 55 0.03 5.90 5.23
CA ASP A 55 0.15 7.21 5.88
C ASP A 55 0.75 7.07 7.29
N ARG A 56 0.25 6.12 8.09
CA ARG A 56 0.80 5.82 9.42
C ARG A 56 2.26 5.40 9.35
N ALA A 57 2.64 4.59 8.36
CA ALA A 57 4.02 4.18 8.13
C ALA A 57 4.92 5.40 7.85
N ALA A 58 4.48 6.30 6.96
CA ALA A 58 5.20 7.54 6.65
C ALA A 58 5.37 8.44 7.88
N VAL A 59 4.30 8.66 8.65
CA VAL A 59 4.37 9.46 9.89
C VAL A 59 5.31 8.82 10.91
N THR A 60 5.26 7.50 11.06
CA THR A 60 6.11 6.77 12.00
C THR A 60 7.59 6.83 11.61
N ALA A 61 7.91 6.63 10.33
CA ALA A 61 9.27 6.76 9.82
C ALA A 61 9.82 8.17 10.04
N ASN A 62 9.02 9.20 9.77
CA ASN A 62 9.40 10.59 9.99
C ASN A 62 9.68 10.88 11.48
N ARG A 63 8.85 10.36 12.39
CA ARG A 63 9.06 10.46 13.85
C ARG A 63 10.33 9.77 14.34
N ARG A 64 10.77 8.72 13.63
CA ARG A 64 12.02 8.00 13.93
C ARG A 64 13.26 8.65 13.30
N GLY A 65 13.09 9.75 12.55
CA GLY A 65 14.18 10.39 11.81
C GLY A 65 14.58 9.67 10.52
N ASP A 66 13.82 8.66 10.08
CA ASP A 66 14.06 7.97 8.81
C ASP A 66 13.30 8.67 7.68
N SER A 67 13.85 9.81 7.23
CA SER A 67 13.26 10.60 6.16
C SER A 67 13.24 9.86 4.82
N SER A 68 14.15 8.89 4.61
CA SER A 68 14.19 8.07 3.39
C SER A 68 13.01 7.11 3.34
N ALA A 69 12.75 6.36 4.42
CA ALA A 69 11.57 5.50 4.51
C ALA A 69 10.28 6.32 4.44
N ALA A 70 10.22 7.47 5.13
CA ALA A 70 9.05 8.34 5.08
C ALA A 70 8.72 8.79 3.64
N ALA A 71 9.73 9.22 2.87
CA ALA A 71 9.55 9.60 1.47
C ALA A 71 9.09 8.42 0.59
N ARG A 72 9.66 7.22 0.81
CA ARG A 72 9.25 5.99 0.10
C ARG A 72 7.79 5.64 0.36
N TYR A 73 7.35 5.66 1.62
CA TYR A 73 5.96 5.39 2.00
C TYR A 73 4.99 6.43 1.45
N GLN A 74 5.37 7.72 1.46
CA GLN A 74 4.56 8.77 0.82
C GLN A 74 4.45 8.60 -0.70
N SER A 75 5.53 8.17 -1.37
CA SER A 75 5.48 7.87 -2.80
C SER A 75 4.54 6.70 -3.08
N ALA A 76 4.65 5.62 -2.32
CA ALA A 76 3.77 4.45 -2.45
C ALA A 76 2.30 4.82 -2.22
N LEU A 77 2.02 5.71 -1.24
CA LEU A 77 0.68 6.23 -0.99
C LEU A 77 0.13 7.03 -2.18
N ARG A 78 0.93 7.94 -2.76
CA ARG A 78 0.51 8.73 -3.93
C ARG A 78 0.23 7.86 -5.16
N ASP A 79 1.08 6.86 -5.41
CA ASP A 79 0.89 5.93 -6.53
C ASP A 79 -0.34 5.05 -6.32
N PHE A 80 -0.60 4.66 -5.07
CA PHE A 80 -1.82 3.97 -4.67
C PHE A 80 -3.05 4.85 -4.92
N ASP A 81 -3.09 6.07 -4.38
CA ASP A 81 -4.21 7.02 -4.56
C ASP A 81 -4.51 7.28 -6.04
N ARG A 82 -3.47 7.51 -6.86
CA ARG A 82 -3.62 7.70 -8.32
C ARG A 82 -4.32 6.51 -9.00
N SER A 83 -4.09 5.29 -8.51
CA SER A 83 -4.71 4.07 -9.05
C SER A 83 -6.21 4.00 -8.76
N PHE A 84 -6.71 4.74 -7.75
CA PHE A 84 -8.12 4.82 -7.38
C PHE A 84 -8.80 6.15 -7.78
N GLU A 85 -8.04 7.22 -8.02
CA GLU A 85 -8.54 8.53 -8.48
C GLU A 85 -8.90 8.58 -9.98
N ALA A 86 -8.43 7.64 -10.81
CA ALA A 86 -8.75 7.55 -12.23
C ALA A 86 -10.21 7.09 -12.49
N ARG A 87 -11.17 7.86 -11.97
CA ARG A 87 -12.62 7.72 -12.06
C ARG A 87 -13.21 8.61 -13.16
#